data_AF-A0A382D306-F1
#
_entry.id   AF-A0A382D306-F1
#
_cell.length_a   1.000
_cell.length_b   1.000
_cell.length_c   1.000
_cell.angle_alpha   90.00
_cell.angle_beta   90.00
_cell.angle_gamma   90.00
#
_symmetry.space_group_name_H-M   'P 1'
#
loop_
_entity.id
_entity.type
_entity.pdbx_description
1 polymer ?
#
loop_
_entity_poly.entity_id
_entity_poly.type
_entity_poly.pdbx_seq_one_letter_code
_entity_poly.pdbx_strand_id
1 'polypeptide(L)'
;MKSFSIVVEKKINRFNKSIFVPGDKSCSIRYFFLASQAYGLSKAKGILESEDIFSTIKALTKLGVRIVKKNNTWFVWGNGLNSLTTKDDISIDCGNSGTLSRFILSILSTY
;
A
#
# COMPACT_ATOMS: atom_id res chain seq x y z
N MET A 1 26.23 4.24 -7.86
CA MET A 1 25.46 4.16 -6.60
C MET A 1 26.32 4.74 -5.49
N LYS A 2 25.88 5.75 -4.74
CA LYS A 2 26.66 6.26 -3.60
C LYS A 2 26.53 5.28 -2.45
N SER A 3 27.64 4.68 -2.02
CA SER A 3 27.68 3.88 -0.81
C SER A 3 27.62 4.82 0.39
N PHE A 4 26.79 4.49 1.38
CA PHE A 4 26.81 5.14 2.68
C PHE A 4 26.97 4.08 3.75
N SER A 5 27.83 4.37 4.73
CA SER A 5 28.03 3.55 5.91
C SER A 5 27.40 4.26 7.10
N ILE A 6 26.56 3.55 7.86
CA ILE A 6 26.03 4.04 9.13
C ILE A 6 26.89 3.42 10.23
N VAL A 7 27.65 4.24 10.94
CA VAL A 7 28.42 3.83 12.12
C VAL A 7 27.71 4.40 13.35
N VAL A 8 27.28 3.52 14.25
CA VAL A 8 26.72 3.93 15.55
C VAL A 8 27.85 3.91 16.56
N GLU A 9 28.49 5.06 16.77
CA GLU A 9 29.67 5.16 17.64
C GLU A 9 29.34 5.04 19.14
N LYS A 10 28.15 5.47 19.55
CA LYS A 10 27.73 5.48 20.96
C LYS A 10 26.24 5.17 21.10
N LYS A 11 25.90 4.40 22.14
CA LYS A 11 24.51 4.19 22.55
C LYS A 11 23.94 5.49 23.09
N ILE A 12 22.71 5.85 22.70
CA ILE A 12 22.01 6.99 23.28
C ILE A 12 21.64 6.71 24.75
N ASN A 13 21.63 7.75 25.57
CA ASN A 13 21.06 7.69 26.93
C ASN A 13 19.56 7.36 26.87
N ARG A 14 18.96 7.01 28.01
CA ARG A 14 17.53 6.64 28.12
C ARG A 14 16.65 7.64 27.37
N PHE A 15 15.92 7.16 26.36
CA PHE A 15 15.07 7.99 25.52
C PHE A 15 13.70 8.20 26.19
N ASN A 16 13.50 9.36 26.82
CA ASN A 16 12.24 9.75 27.47
C ASN A 16 11.59 10.93 26.71
N LYS A 17 11.06 10.66 25.52
CA LYS A 17 10.38 11.64 24.67
C LYS A 17 9.16 11.01 24.00
N SER A 18 8.16 11.83 23.67
CA SER A 18 7.05 11.43 22.81
C SER A 18 7.40 11.65 21.35
N ILE A 19 7.08 10.70 20.49
CA ILE A 19 7.28 10.78 19.05
C ILE A 19 6.01 10.39 18.31
N PHE A 20 5.81 10.97 17.13
CA PHE A 20 4.81 10.50 16.18
C PHE A 20 5.48 9.52 15.24
N VAL A 21 4.99 8.28 15.22
CA VAL A 21 5.42 7.29 14.24
C VAL A 21 4.56 7.40 12.99
N PRO A 22 5.13 7.14 11.80
CA PRO A 22 4.35 7.00 10.58
C PRO A 22 3.27 5.92 10.69
N GLY A 23 2.36 5.91 9.71
CA GLY A 23 1.35 4.86 9.60
C GLY A 23 1.94 3.45 9.56
N ASP A 24 1.13 2.47 9.95
CA ASP A 24 1.54 1.07 9.84
C ASP A 24 1.50 0.60 8.38
N LYS A 25 2.59 -0.06 7.96
CA LYS A 25 2.75 -0.54 6.59
C LYS A 25 1.72 -1.61 6.24
N SER A 26 1.51 -2.57 7.12
CA SER A 26 0.62 -3.71 6.88
C SER A 26 -0.86 -3.30 6.85
N CYS A 27 -1.28 -2.43 7.77
CA CYS A 27 -2.62 -1.84 7.77
C CYS A 27 -2.85 -0.98 6.52
N SER A 28 -1.83 -0.23 6.07
CA SER A 28 -1.92 0.57 4.85
C SER A 28 -2.15 -0.31 3.60
N ILE A 29 -1.38 -1.39 3.44
CA ILE A 29 -1.55 -2.33 2.32
C ILE A 29 -2.94 -2.99 2.38
N ARG A 30 -3.34 -3.50 3.55
CA ARG A 30 -4.66 -4.14 3.73
C ARG A 30 -5.81 -3.18 3.49
N TYR A 31 -5.68 -1.91 3.89
CA TYR A 31 -6.69 -0.88 3.62
C TYR A 31 -6.96 -0.78 2.12
N PHE A 32 -5.93 -0.67 1.28
CA PHE A 32 -6.13 -0.53 -0.17
C PHE A 32 -6.80 -1.76 -0.79
N PHE A 33 -6.44 -2.96 -0.33
CA PHE A 33 -7.09 -4.19 -0.78
C PHE A 33 -8.54 -4.31 -0.32
N LEU A 34 -8.85 -4.05 0.94
CA LEU A 34 -10.23 -4.11 1.44
C LEU A 34 -11.08 -3.02 0.78
N ALA A 35 -10.54 -1.82 0.63
CA ALA A 35 -11.23 -0.70 0.00
C ALA A 35 -11.48 -0.92 -1.50
N SER A 36 -10.61 -1.65 -2.20
CA SER A 36 -10.84 -1.98 -3.62
C SER A 36 -11.96 -3.00 -3.82
N GLN A 37 -12.16 -3.88 -2.84
CA GLN A 37 -13.22 -4.90 -2.84
C GLN A 37 -14.54 -4.40 -2.26
N ALA A 38 -14.52 -3.31 -1.48
CA ALA A 38 -15.73 -2.69 -0.96
C ALA A 38 -16.54 -2.05 -2.11
N TYR A 39 -17.86 -1.99 -1.98
CA TYR A 39 -18.70 -1.22 -2.90
C TYR A 39 -18.77 0.25 -2.45
N GLY A 40 -18.44 1.19 -3.34
CA GLY A 40 -18.52 2.62 -3.10
C GLY A 40 -17.21 3.26 -2.63
N LEU A 41 -17.32 4.38 -1.91
CA LEU A 41 -16.18 5.22 -1.54
C LEU A 41 -15.65 4.91 -0.14
N SER A 42 -14.40 4.46 -0.07
CA SER A 42 -13.61 4.34 1.16
C SER A 42 -12.63 5.49 1.33
N LYS A 43 -12.37 5.89 2.58
CA LYS A 43 -11.46 7.01 2.92
C LYS A 43 -10.52 6.61 4.05
N ALA A 44 -9.24 6.98 3.95
CA ALA A 44 -8.26 6.80 5.04
C ALA A 44 -7.30 7.98 5.17
N LYS A 45 -6.88 8.23 6.43
CA LYS A 45 -5.80 9.14 6.80
C LYS A 45 -4.71 8.36 7.52
N GLY A 46 -3.50 8.92 7.60
CA GLY A 46 -2.38 8.28 8.30
C GLY A 46 -1.83 7.03 7.59
N ILE A 47 -2.06 6.91 6.28
CA ILE A 47 -1.45 5.89 5.43
C ILE A 47 0.06 6.12 5.36
N LEU A 48 0.84 5.06 5.49
CA LEU A 48 2.29 5.11 5.27
C LEU A 48 2.58 5.32 3.78
N GLU A 49 3.41 6.31 3.47
CA GLU A 49 3.83 6.59 2.09
C GLU A 49 5.21 5.98 1.82
N SER A 50 5.21 4.67 1.60
CA SER A 50 6.40 3.90 1.24
C SER A 50 6.26 3.25 -0.14
N GLU A 51 7.37 2.77 -0.71
CA GLU A 51 7.39 2.08 -2.00
C GLU A 51 6.41 0.90 -2.04
N ASP A 52 6.35 0.07 -0.99
CA ASP A 52 5.36 -1.01 -0.88
C ASP A 52 3.91 -0.56 -1.08
N ILE A 53 3.53 0.58 -0.49
CA ILE A 53 2.17 1.15 -0.61
C ILE A 53 1.97 1.69 -2.02
N PHE A 54 2.96 2.39 -2.59
CA PHE A 54 2.87 2.88 -3.96
C PHE A 54 2.78 1.75 -4.99
N SER A 55 3.50 0.66 -4.82
CA SER A 55 3.36 -0.54 -5.65
C SER A 55 1.96 -1.14 -5.51
N THR A 56 1.40 -1.15 -4.29
CA THR A 56 0.03 -1.64 -4.04
C THR A 56 -1.01 -0.79 -4.77
N ILE A 57 -0.90 0.54 -4.68
CA ILE A 57 -1.78 1.48 -5.38
C ILE A 57 -1.67 1.31 -6.90
N LYS A 58 -0.44 1.20 -7.44
CA LYS A 58 -0.20 0.98 -8.87
C LYS A 58 -0.83 -0.31 -9.36
N ALA A 59 -0.65 -1.41 -8.62
CA ALA A 59 -1.25 -2.71 -8.93
C ALA A 59 -2.78 -2.62 -9.00
N LEU A 60 -3.42 -2.08 -7.97
CA LEU A 60 -4.88 -1.94 -7.92
C LEU A 60 -5.41 -0.97 -8.99
N THR A 61 -4.70 0.12 -9.26
CA THR A 61 -5.09 1.05 -10.33
C THR A 61 -5.01 0.38 -11.71
N LYS A 62 -4.00 -0.47 -11.93
CA LYS A 62 -3.88 -1.27 -13.17
C LYS A 62 -5.02 -2.28 -13.32
N LEU A 63 -5.58 -2.75 -12.20
CA LEU A 63 -6.75 -3.63 -12.14
C LEU A 63 -8.09 -2.86 -12.15
N GLY A 64 -8.09 -1.57 -12.50
CA GLY A 64 -9.30 -0.78 -12.71
C GLY A 64 -9.84 -0.06 -11.47
N VAL A 65 -9.14 -0.09 -10.34
CA VAL A 65 -9.58 0.59 -9.11
C VAL A 65 -9.21 2.07 -9.18
N ARG A 66 -10.17 2.97 -8.94
CA ARG A 66 -9.89 4.41 -8.88
C ARG A 66 -9.38 4.77 -7.48
N ILE A 67 -8.15 5.30 -7.41
CA ILE A 67 -7.51 5.73 -6.17
C ILE A 67 -6.99 7.16 -6.32
N VAL A 68 -7.33 8.05 -5.39
CA VAL A 68 -6.93 9.46 -5.41
C VAL A 68 -6.50 9.92 -4.02
N LYS A 69 -5.45 10.73 -3.92
CA LYS A 69 -5.06 11.43 -2.68
C LYS A 69 -5.49 12.90 -2.75
N LYS A 70 -6.18 13.40 -1.73
CA LYS A 70 -6.51 14.83 -1.54
C LYS A 70 -6.36 15.22 -0.07
N ASN A 71 -5.67 16.33 0.21
CA ASN A 71 -5.49 16.87 1.57
C ASN A 71 -5.07 15.80 2.60
N ASN A 72 -4.02 15.04 2.28
CA ASN A 72 -3.50 13.94 3.10
C ASN A 72 -4.51 12.82 3.45
N THR A 73 -5.56 12.70 2.65
CA THR A 73 -6.58 11.66 2.74
C THR A 73 -6.60 10.88 1.44
N TRP A 74 -6.59 9.55 1.54
CA TRP A 74 -6.72 8.64 0.41
C TRP A 74 -8.18 8.28 0.21
N PHE A 75 -8.62 8.32 -1.04
CA PHE A 75 -9.97 8.01 -1.49
C PHE A 75 -9.88 6.85 -2.47
N VAL A 76 -10.63 5.78 -2.19
CA VAL A 76 -10.64 4.55 -3.01
C VAL A 76 -12.08 4.27 -3.38
N TRP A 77 -12.37 4.19 -4.67
CA TRP A 77 -13.68 3.77 -5.18
C TRP A 77 -13.59 2.31 -5.57
N GLY A 78 -14.13 1.44 -4.72
CA GLY A 78 -14.27 0.03 -5.02
C GLY A 78 -15.62 -0.26 -5.68
N ASN A 79 -15.65 -1.29 -6.52
CA ASN A 79 -16.83 -1.67 -7.30
C ASN A 79 -17.45 -2.99 -6.80
N GLY A 80 -17.04 -3.48 -5.63
CA GLY A 80 -17.50 -4.74 -5.05
C GLY A 80 -16.57 -5.94 -5.35
N LEU A 81 -16.95 -7.11 -4.85
CA LEU A 81 -16.28 -8.37 -5.19
C LEU A 81 -16.45 -8.66 -6.69
N ASN A 82 -15.48 -9.35 -7.28
CA ASN A 82 -15.47 -9.74 -8.70
C ASN A 82 -15.53 -8.56 -9.69
N SER A 83 -15.12 -7.36 -9.27
CA SER A 83 -15.14 -6.15 -10.12
C SER A 83 -13.78 -5.70 -10.70
N LEU A 84 -12.68 -6.37 -10.36
CA LEU A 84 -11.36 -6.05 -10.90
C LEU A 84 -11.30 -6.38 -12.39
N THR A 85 -10.60 -5.54 -13.14
CA THR A 85 -10.41 -5.72 -14.58
C THR A 85 -9.12 -6.48 -14.84
N THR A 86 -9.25 -7.72 -15.28
CA THR A 86 -8.15 -8.52 -15.84
C THR A 86 -8.20 -8.39 -17.37
N LYS A 87 -7.03 -8.21 -18.00
CA LYS A 87 -6.86 -8.25 -19.45
C LYS A 87 -5.78 -9.27 -19.76
N ASP A 88 -5.79 -9.81 -20.97
CA ASP A 88 -4.68 -10.61 -21.48
C ASP A 88 -3.37 -9.82 -21.35
N ASP A 89 -2.31 -10.47 -20.87
CA ASP A 89 -0.96 -9.92 -20.65
C ASP A 89 -0.82 -8.80 -19.58
N ILE A 90 -1.67 -8.75 -18.55
CA ILE A 90 -1.40 -7.90 -17.38
C ILE A 90 -0.15 -8.36 -16.62
N SER A 91 0.86 -7.48 -16.59
CA SER A 91 2.02 -7.60 -15.70
C SER A 91 1.90 -6.66 -14.49
N ILE A 92 2.06 -7.18 -13.27
CA ILE A 92 2.03 -6.40 -12.03
C ILE A 92 3.41 -6.44 -11.39
N ASP A 93 4.06 -5.28 -11.30
CA ASP A 93 5.30 -5.12 -10.55
C ASP A 93 4.98 -4.91 -9.06
N CYS A 94 5.35 -5.89 -8.24
CA CYS A 94 5.17 -5.83 -6.80
C CYS A 94 6.30 -5.10 -6.06
N GLY A 95 7.39 -4.74 -6.77
CA GLY A 95 8.63 -4.25 -6.17
C GLY A 95 9.14 -5.19 -5.08
N ASN A 96 9.62 -4.62 -3.97
CA ASN A 96 10.10 -5.39 -2.83
C ASN A 96 9.00 -5.79 -1.82
N SER A 97 7.72 -5.63 -2.19
CA SER A 97 6.62 -5.87 -1.26
C SER A 97 6.11 -7.31 -1.33
N GLY A 98 6.69 -8.18 -0.51
CA GLY A 98 6.23 -9.57 -0.39
C GLY A 98 4.79 -9.70 0.15
N THR A 99 4.26 -8.67 0.83
CA THR A 99 2.83 -8.65 1.23
C THR A 99 1.94 -8.41 0.03
N LEU A 100 2.27 -7.42 -0.82
CA LEU A 100 1.55 -7.16 -2.06
C LEU A 100 1.54 -8.40 -2.95
N SER A 101 2.70 -9.03 -3.19
CA SER A 101 2.80 -10.21 -4.05
C SER A 101 1.87 -11.35 -3.62
N ARG A 102 1.73 -11.60 -2.31
CA ARG A 102 0.85 -12.65 -1.81
C ARG A 102 -0.63 -12.26 -1.90
N PHE A 103 -0.97 -11.04 -1.50
CA PHE A 103 -2.36 -10.58 -1.49
C PHE A 103 -2.95 -10.46 -2.90
N ILE A 104 -2.17 -9.94 -3.85
CA ILE A 104 -2.64 -9.77 -5.23
C ILE A 104 -2.95 -11.12 -5.88
N LEU A 105 -2.12 -12.14 -5.62
CA LEU A 105 -2.35 -13.51 -6.08
C LEU A 105 -3.63 -14.10 -5.48
N SER A 106 -3.82 -13.94 -4.16
CA SER A 106 -5.02 -14.46 -3.48
C SER A 106 -6.32 -13.81 -3.94
N ILE A 107 -6.29 -12.52 -4.29
CA ILE A 107 -7.49 -11.85 -4.80
C ILE A 107 -7.75 -12.23 -6.25
N LEU A 108 -6.70 -12.28 -7.07
CA LEU A 108 -6.85 -12.62 -8.49
C LEU A 108 -7.17 -14.10 -8.73
N SER A 109 -6.98 -15.01 -7.77
CA SER A 109 -7.36 -16.42 -7.94
C SER A 109 -8.87 -16.64 -8.11
N THR A 110 -9.69 -15.62 -7.90
CA THR A 110 -11.15 -15.67 -8.06
C THR A 110 -11.66 -14.95 -9.32
N TYR A 111 -10.77 -14.54 -10.23
CA TYR A 111 -11.06 -13.79 -11.46
C TYR A 111 -10.61 -14.56 -12.70
#